data_AF-H0BS35-F1
#
_entry.id   AF-H0BS35-F1
#
_cell.length_a   1.000
_cell.length_b   1.000
_cell.length_c   1.000
_cell.angle_alpha   90.00
_cell.angle_beta   90.00
_cell.angle_gamma   90.00
#
_symmetry.space_group_name_H-M   'P 1'
#
loop_
_entity.id
_entity.type
_entity.pdbx_description
1 polymer ?
#
loop_
_entity_poly.entity_id
_entity_poly.type
_entity_poly.pdbx_seq_one_letter_code
_entity_poly.pdbx_strand_id
1 'polypeptide(L)'
;MTAPQLSMIEQIRKHAQEVQEELPEASWEDHIYTLAVRLLNTTFGKDWLEHHVLASDDKSPFFRNLNAAAGDDSFHRARVVDLAETILNLQKVPGVIDVLREMKLGHIEDRFAELEVGKMLALAGTKFNYVTPSGLRGSSYDLEIATPAGVVCADVKCKVESNLTPSGGAIVTTLKGARTQLPDDQMGAFFLKFPQSWAPDGDIKPLIPMLEQAAGEFLRATRRVVAVVMYFNFVLPIAGGLGVYNVYRQVPNSRHKFGTGEVFVLPPDHQPFMAPRPDWIRLAEVCKLAPPISPST
;
A
#
# COMPACT_ATOMS: atom_id res chain seq x y z
N MET A 1 16.44 -13.19 -12.29
CA MET A 1 16.22 -11.73 -12.47
C MET A 1 16.40 -11.36 -13.92
N THR A 2 15.66 -10.40 -14.44
CA THR A 2 15.76 -9.95 -15.85
C THR A 2 16.89 -8.90 -16.02
N ALA A 3 17.49 -8.79 -17.21
CA ALA A 3 18.57 -7.81 -17.46
C ALA A 3 18.19 -6.34 -17.12
N PRO A 4 16.97 -5.86 -17.40
CA PRO A 4 16.55 -4.51 -16.99
C PRO A 4 16.43 -4.35 -15.45
N GLN A 5 16.11 -5.42 -14.73
CA GLN A 5 16.07 -5.42 -13.26
C GLN A 5 17.46 -5.30 -12.65
N LEU A 6 18.46 -5.93 -13.28
CA LEU A 6 19.86 -5.81 -12.86
C LEU A 6 20.35 -4.37 -13.00
N SER A 7 20.08 -3.73 -14.14
CA SER A 7 20.46 -2.33 -14.38
C SER A 7 19.82 -1.34 -13.37
N MET A 8 18.56 -1.54 -13.02
CA MET A 8 17.87 -0.72 -12.02
C MET A 8 18.49 -0.90 -10.61
N ILE A 9 18.77 -2.13 -10.20
CA ILE A 9 19.40 -2.39 -8.89
C ILE A 9 20.81 -1.81 -8.82
N GLU A 10 21.58 -1.88 -9.92
CA GLU A 10 22.89 -1.25 -10.00
C GLU A 10 22.81 0.28 -9.84
N GLN A 11 21.81 0.92 -10.45
CA GLN A 11 21.58 2.36 -10.26
C GLN A 11 21.24 2.70 -8.80
N ILE A 12 20.40 1.90 -8.15
CA ILE A 12 20.02 2.16 -6.75
C ILE A 12 21.19 1.90 -5.81
N ARG A 13 22.01 0.87 -6.08
CA ARG A 13 23.26 0.62 -5.34
C ARG A 13 24.22 1.79 -5.47
N LYS A 14 24.35 2.37 -6.67
CA LYS A 14 25.15 3.58 -6.87
C LYS A 14 24.62 4.74 -6.03
N HIS A 15 23.31 4.98 -6.03
CA HIS A 15 22.72 6.01 -5.17
C HIS A 15 22.92 5.74 -3.69
N ALA A 16 22.87 4.47 -3.25
CA ALA A 16 23.16 4.09 -1.88
C ALA A 16 24.62 4.41 -1.49
N GLN A 17 25.58 4.13 -2.39
CA GLN A 17 26.99 4.49 -2.19
C GLN A 17 27.17 6.01 -2.09
N GLU A 18 26.57 6.78 -3.01
CA GLU A 18 26.62 8.25 -2.99
C GLU A 18 26.05 8.82 -1.67
N VAL A 19 24.97 8.23 -1.13
CA VAL A 19 24.42 8.62 0.18
C VAL A 19 25.42 8.35 1.32
N GLN A 20 26.10 7.19 1.30
CA GLN A 20 27.10 6.85 2.31
C GLN A 20 28.31 7.78 2.25
N GLU A 21 28.75 8.14 1.04
CA GLU A 21 29.87 9.07 0.83
C GLU A 21 29.54 10.49 1.28
N GLU A 22 28.31 10.95 1.05
CA GLU A 22 27.87 12.28 1.50
C GLU A 22 27.62 12.35 3.02
N LEU A 23 27.27 11.24 3.65
CA LEU A 23 26.89 11.16 5.06
C LEU A 23 27.64 10.04 5.82
N PRO A 24 28.98 10.07 5.88
CA PRO A 24 29.77 8.94 6.40
C PRO A 24 29.52 8.62 7.89
N GLU A 25 29.16 9.64 8.68
CA GLU A 25 28.90 9.52 10.12
C GLU A 25 27.42 9.30 10.47
N ALA A 26 26.53 9.26 9.47
CA ALA A 26 25.11 9.11 9.72
C ALA A 26 24.76 7.66 10.09
N SER A 27 23.64 7.50 10.81
CA SER A 27 23.17 6.18 11.18
C SER A 27 22.75 5.38 9.95
N TRP A 28 22.70 4.07 10.12
CA TRP A 28 22.21 3.15 9.12
C TRP A 28 20.77 3.48 8.67
N GLU A 29 19.92 3.85 9.62
CA GLU A 29 18.54 4.28 9.41
C GLU A 29 18.48 5.59 8.61
N ASP A 30 19.39 6.53 8.88
CA ASP A 30 19.51 7.77 8.12
C ASP A 30 19.88 7.50 6.66
N HIS A 31 20.81 6.59 6.38
CA HIS A 31 21.16 6.22 5.00
C HIS A 31 19.97 5.65 4.24
N ILE A 32 19.21 4.73 4.85
CA ILE A 32 18.01 4.16 4.23
C ILE A 32 16.99 5.27 3.94
N TYR A 33 16.74 6.14 4.92
CA TYR A 33 15.78 7.23 4.78
C TYR A 33 16.21 8.23 3.69
N THR A 34 17.47 8.65 3.68
CA THR A 34 18.00 9.56 2.66
C THR A 34 17.92 8.94 1.26
N LEU A 35 18.21 7.64 1.11
CA LEU A 35 18.02 6.93 -0.16
C LEU A 35 16.55 6.92 -0.59
N ALA A 36 15.62 6.63 0.34
CA ALA A 36 14.19 6.67 0.05
C ALA A 36 13.76 8.06 -0.42
N VAL A 37 14.19 9.12 0.27
CA VAL A 37 13.94 10.53 -0.09
C VAL A 37 14.46 10.85 -1.49
N ARG A 38 15.66 10.38 -1.87
CA ARG A 38 16.20 10.56 -3.23
C ARG A 38 15.36 9.87 -4.31
N LEU A 39 14.89 8.65 -4.04
CA LEU A 39 14.01 7.91 -4.96
C LEU A 39 12.67 8.63 -5.15
N LEU A 40 12.08 9.13 -4.05
CA LEU A 40 10.85 9.93 -4.12
C LEU A 40 11.08 11.27 -4.84
N ASN A 41 12.20 11.94 -4.61
CA ASN A 41 12.56 13.17 -5.32
C ASN A 41 12.69 12.93 -6.83
N THR A 42 13.30 11.82 -7.24
CA THR A 42 13.42 11.45 -8.65
C THR A 42 12.05 11.17 -9.29
N THR A 43 11.13 10.62 -8.51
CA THR A 43 9.78 10.24 -8.98
C THR A 43 8.84 11.44 -9.05
N PHE A 44 8.77 12.23 -7.98
CA PHE A 44 7.77 13.29 -7.84
C PHE A 44 8.33 14.70 -8.06
N GLY A 45 9.62 14.90 -7.86
CA GLY A 45 10.28 16.20 -7.91
C GLY A 45 10.41 16.86 -6.54
N LYS A 46 11.30 17.85 -6.48
CA LYS A 46 11.68 18.54 -5.24
C LYS A 46 10.52 19.22 -4.55
N ASP A 47 9.71 19.97 -5.30
CA ASP A 47 8.58 20.74 -4.73
C ASP A 47 7.55 19.82 -4.05
N TRP A 48 7.28 18.66 -4.65
CA TRP A 48 6.38 17.66 -4.06
C TRP A 48 6.96 17.09 -2.77
N LEU A 49 8.26 16.76 -2.77
CA LEU A 49 8.96 16.23 -1.60
C LEU A 49 8.98 17.26 -0.45
N GLU A 50 9.30 18.52 -0.77
CA GLU A 50 9.27 19.60 0.21
C GLU A 50 7.89 19.76 0.82
N HIS A 51 6.82 19.69 0.03
CA HIS A 51 5.46 19.91 0.52
C HIS A 51 4.86 18.71 1.29
N HIS A 52 5.13 17.48 0.86
CA HIS A 52 4.45 16.30 1.39
C HIS A 52 5.30 15.46 2.35
N VAL A 53 6.63 15.54 2.27
CA VAL A 53 7.53 14.71 3.07
C VAL A 53 8.32 15.57 4.06
N LEU A 54 8.99 16.62 3.58
CA LEU A 54 9.93 17.41 4.39
C LEU A 54 9.29 18.59 5.13
N ALA A 55 8.12 19.08 4.68
CA ALA A 55 7.43 20.19 5.31
C ALA A 55 7.10 19.87 6.78
N SER A 56 7.46 20.79 7.66
CA SER A 56 7.13 20.73 9.08
C SER A 56 5.80 21.40 9.43
N ASP A 57 5.00 21.81 8.43
CA ASP A 57 3.71 22.45 8.67
C ASP A 57 2.54 21.46 8.59
N ASP A 58 1.42 21.84 9.23
CA ASP A 58 0.21 21.01 9.36
C ASP A 58 -0.51 20.71 8.03
N LYS A 59 0.09 21.08 6.89
CA LYS A 59 -0.58 21.05 5.59
C LYS A 59 -0.52 19.69 4.91
N SER A 60 0.33 18.77 5.38
CA SER A 60 0.32 17.38 4.88
C SER A 60 0.52 16.35 6.01
N PRO A 61 -0.51 16.05 6.82
CA PRO A 61 -0.44 15.04 7.88
C PRO A 61 -0.25 13.62 7.37
N PHE A 62 -0.39 13.35 6.08
CA PHE A 62 -0.44 11.97 5.59
C PHE A 62 0.82 11.18 5.91
N PHE A 63 1.99 11.81 5.76
CA PHE A 63 3.26 11.21 6.16
C PHE A 63 3.69 11.60 7.58
N ARG A 64 2.97 12.49 8.28
CA ARG A 64 3.34 13.03 9.61
C ARG A 64 2.17 13.03 10.59
N ASN A 65 2.32 12.39 11.74
CA ASN A 65 1.26 12.43 12.75
C ASN A 65 1.34 13.76 13.54
N LEU A 66 0.62 14.78 13.07
CA LEU A 66 0.62 16.15 13.63
C LEU A 66 0.28 16.25 15.14
N ASN A 67 -0.21 15.17 15.75
CA ASN A 67 -0.60 15.13 17.17
C ASN A 67 0.28 14.22 18.06
N ALA A 68 1.41 13.69 17.57
CA ALA A 68 2.17 12.69 18.31
C ALA A 68 3.39 13.26 19.08
N ALA A 69 3.56 12.78 20.31
CA ALA A 69 4.78 12.93 21.12
C ALA A 69 5.98 12.19 20.47
N ALA A 70 7.15 12.24 21.11
CA ALA A 70 8.39 11.56 20.68
C ALA A 70 8.11 10.13 20.16
N GLY A 71 8.41 9.89 18.87
CA GLY A 71 8.08 8.66 18.15
C GLY A 71 7.58 8.89 16.71
N ASP A 72 7.01 10.07 16.42
CA ASP A 72 6.45 10.43 15.10
C ASP A 72 7.47 10.39 13.96
N ASP A 73 8.70 10.86 14.19
CA ASP A 73 9.75 10.85 13.17
C ASP A 73 10.05 9.43 12.66
N SER A 74 10.02 8.43 13.54
CA SER A 74 10.24 7.05 13.15
C SER A 74 9.07 6.49 12.32
N PHE A 75 7.82 6.84 12.66
CA PHE A 75 6.63 6.50 11.86
C PHE A 75 6.66 7.13 10.47
N HIS A 76 7.00 8.42 10.42
CA HIS A 76 7.19 9.18 9.19
C HIS A 76 8.23 8.50 8.30
N ARG A 77 9.44 8.26 8.84
CA ARG A 77 10.53 7.59 8.13
C ARG A 77 10.10 6.22 7.61
N ALA A 78 9.42 5.42 8.42
CA ALA A 78 8.92 4.11 8.02
C ALA A 78 7.94 4.21 6.82
N ARG A 79 6.98 5.14 6.85
CA ARG A 79 6.03 5.36 5.73
C ARG A 79 6.73 5.84 4.46
N VAL A 80 7.72 6.72 4.58
CA VAL A 80 8.52 7.24 3.45
C VAL A 80 9.34 6.12 2.80
N VAL A 81 10.01 5.31 3.62
CA VAL A 81 10.76 4.14 3.14
C VAL A 81 9.82 3.13 2.49
N ASP A 82 8.66 2.86 3.09
CA ASP A 82 7.68 1.92 2.55
C ASP A 82 7.12 2.37 1.20
N LEU A 83 6.86 3.67 1.04
CA LEU A 83 6.44 4.25 -0.24
C LEU A 83 7.53 4.07 -1.31
N ALA A 84 8.77 4.43 -0.98
CA ALA A 84 9.89 4.34 -1.93
C ALA A 84 10.11 2.88 -2.37
N GLU A 85 10.11 1.93 -1.43
CA GLU A 85 10.19 0.49 -1.73
C GLU A 85 9.01 0.02 -2.58
N THR A 86 7.80 0.46 -2.26
CA THR A 86 6.60 0.06 -3.00
C THR A 86 6.65 0.56 -4.43
N ILE A 87 6.97 1.84 -4.65
CA ILE A 87 7.12 2.42 -5.99
C ILE A 87 8.16 1.63 -6.77
N LEU A 88 9.35 1.43 -6.18
CA LEU A 88 10.45 0.70 -6.80
C LEU A 88 10.05 -0.70 -7.28
N ASN A 89 9.36 -1.46 -6.43
CA ASN A 89 8.99 -2.84 -6.75
C ASN A 89 7.81 -2.92 -7.74
N LEU A 90 6.94 -1.90 -7.78
CA LEU A 90 5.76 -1.88 -8.64
C LEU A 90 5.97 -1.16 -9.98
N GLN A 91 7.15 -0.60 -10.27
CA GLN A 91 7.41 0.19 -11.50
C GLN A 91 7.06 -0.52 -12.81
N LYS A 92 7.06 -1.86 -12.81
CA LYS A 92 6.75 -2.68 -14.00
C LYS A 92 5.28 -3.08 -14.11
N VAL A 93 4.47 -2.79 -13.10
CA VAL A 93 3.03 -3.08 -13.11
C VAL A 93 2.35 -2.08 -14.06
N PRO A 94 1.63 -2.56 -15.08
CA PRO A 94 0.90 -1.68 -16.00
C PRO A 94 -0.02 -0.70 -15.25
N GLY A 95 -0.08 0.54 -15.72
CA GLY A 95 -0.92 1.60 -15.15
C GLY A 95 -0.36 2.30 -13.90
N VAL A 96 0.70 1.78 -13.27
CA VAL A 96 1.28 2.41 -12.04
C VAL A 96 1.68 3.86 -12.27
N ILE A 97 2.12 4.22 -13.47
CA ILE A 97 2.53 5.59 -13.80
C ILE A 97 1.39 6.61 -13.65
N ASP A 98 0.15 6.20 -13.89
CA ASP A 98 -1.00 7.08 -13.73
C ASP A 98 -1.33 7.27 -12.24
N VAL A 99 -1.21 6.21 -11.42
CA VAL A 99 -1.30 6.31 -9.94
C VAL A 99 -0.27 7.32 -9.40
N LEU A 100 0.97 7.24 -9.87
CA LEU A 100 2.03 8.16 -9.47
C LEU A 100 1.78 9.59 -9.98
N ARG A 101 1.21 9.75 -11.17
CA ARG A 101 0.83 11.07 -11.69
C ARG A 101 -0.24 11.72 -10.82
N GLU A 102 -1.30 10.99 -10.48
CA GLU A 102 -2.37 11.50 -9.61
C GLU A 102 -1.87 11.80 -8.19
N MET A 103 -0.98 10.98 -7.65
CA MET A 103 -0.31 11.26 -6.39
C MET A 103 0.52 12.56 -6.46
N LYS A 104 1.21 12.80 -7.58
CA LYS A 104 1.94 14.06 -7.82
C LYS A 104 1.00 15.27 -7.88
N LEU A 105 -0.24 15.10 -8.32
CA LEU A 105 -1.27 16.14 -8.37
C LEU A 105 -1.96 16.40 -7.02
N GLY A 106 -1.58 15.66 -5.96
CA GLY A 106 -2.08 15.87 -4.60
C GLY A 106 -3.10 14.83 -4.13
N HIS A 107 -3.42 13.81 -4.92
CA HIS A 107 -4.28 12.69 -4.50
C HIS A 107 -3.51 11.67 -3.66
N ILE A 108 -2.87 12.13 -2.57
CA ILE A 108 -1.87 11.35 -1.82
C ILE A 108 -2.49 10.11 -1.16
N GLU A 109 -3.50 10.29 -0.32
CA GLU A 109 -4.04 9.23 0.52
C GLU A 109 -4.67 8.09 -0.29
N ASP A 110 -5.53 8.43 -1.25
CA ASP A 110 -6.22 7.45 -2.08
C ASP A 110 -5.23 6.66 -2.94
N ARG A 111 -4.29 7.36 -3.60
CA ARG A 111 -3.28 6.68 -4.44
C ARG A 111 -2.29 5.89 -3.59
N PHE A 112 -2.01 6.30 -2.36
CA PHE A 112 -1.18 5.50 -1.45
C PHE A 112 -1.88 4.20 -1.06
N ALA A 113 -3.18 4.24 -0.75
CA ALA A 113 -3.96 3.03 -0.47
C ALA A 113 -3.96 2.05 -1.66
N GLU A 114 -3.98 2.56 -2.90
CA GLU A 114 -3.85 1.73 -4.11
C GLU A 114 -2.46 1.09 -4.26
N LEU A 115 -1.40 1.84 -3.93
CA LEU A 115 -0.04 1.30 -3.91
C LEU A 115 0.11 0.22 -2.82
N GLU A 116 -0.50 0.39 -1.65
CA GLU A 116 -0.51 -0.63 -0.59
C GLU A 116 -1.24 -1.90 -1.02
N VAL A 117 -2.39 -1.77 -1.69
CA VAL A 117 -3.10 -2.93 -2.27
C VAL A 117 -2.24 -3.61 -3.32
N GLY A 118 -1.59 -2.85 -4.21
CA GLY A 118 -0.66 -3.41 -5.19
C GLY A 118 0.52 -4.14 -4.56
N LYS A 119 1.10 -3.59 -3.49
CA LYS A 119 2.13 -4.26 -2.68
C LYS A 119 1.61 -5.58 -2.12
N MET A 120 0.42 -5.59 -1.50
CA MET A 120 -0.17 -6.82 -0.95
C MET A 120 -0.34 -7.90 -2.03
N LEU A 121 -0.87 -7.52 -3.21
CA LEU A 121 -1.05 -8.43 -4.34
C LEU A 121 0.29 -8.95 -4.88
N ALA A 122 1.29 -8.08 -5.04
CA ALA A 122 2.63 -8.46 -5.51
C ALA A 122 3.33 -9.44 -4.55
N LEU A 123 3.26 -9.16 -3.24
CA LEU A 123 3.79 -10.02 -2.18
C LEU A 123 3.08 -11.37 -2.16
N ALA A 124 1.76 -11.40 -2.40
CA ALA A 124 1.00 -12.64 -2.55
C ALA A 124 1.27 -13.41 -3.85
N GLY A 125 2.04 -12.84 -4.78
CA GLY A 125 2.28 -13.45 -6.10
C GLY A 125 1.10 -13.33 -7.07
N THR A 126 0.10 -12.51 -6.73
CA THR A 126 -1.05 -12.25 -7.57
C THR A 126 -0.68 -11.28 -8.69
N LYS A 127 -1.03 -11.63 -9.94
CA LYS A 127 -0.87 -10.73 -11.08
C LYS A 127 -2.01 -9.71 -11.10
N PHE A 128 -1.67 -8.44 -11.33
CA PHE A 128 -2.65 -7.37 -11.43
C PHE A 128 -2.12 -6.24 -12.30
N ASN A 129 -3.03 -5.37 -12.75
CA ASN A 129 -2.73 -4.11 -13.40
C ASN A 129 -3.47 -2.98 -12.67
N TYR A 130 -2.91 -1.78 -12.67
CA TYR A 130 -3.65 -0.57 -12.35
C TYR A 130 -4.47 -0.12 -13.56
N VAL A 131 -5.66 0.40 -13.30
CA VAL A 131 -6.56 0.93 -14.32
C VAL A 131 -6.69 2.43 -14.16
N THR A 132 -6.50 3.15 -15.26
CA THR A 132 -6.81 4.58 -15.34
C THR A 132 -8.33 4.74 -15.39
N PRO A 133 -8.97 5.33 -14.37
CA PRO A 133 -10.43 5.45 -14.35
C PRO A 133 -10.91 6.29 -15.53
N SER A 134 -11.89 5.80 -16.27
CA SER A 134 -12.50 6.56 -17.38
C SER A 134 -13.45 7.67 -16.91
N GLY A 135 -13.73 7.75 -15.61
CA GLY A 135 -14.74 8.64 -15.01
C GLY A 135 -16.19 8.20 -15.28
N LEU A 136 -16.40 7.19 -16.13
CA LEU A 136 -17.73 6.63 -16.41
C LEU A 136 -18.15 5.63 -15.33
N ARG A 137 -19.40 5.74 -14.88
CA ARG A 137 -20.00 4.82 -13.92
C ARG A 137 -20.01 3.40 -14.50
N GLY A 138 -19.52 2.42 -13.71
CA GLY A 138 -19.35 1.03 -14.16
C GLY A 138 -17.99 0.76 -14.84
N SER A 139 -17.11 1.75 -14.95
CA SER A 139 -15.76 1.61 -15.51
C SER A 139 -14.74 2.49 -14.77
N SER A 140 -15.00 2.73 -13.48
CA SER A 140 -14.19 3.58 -12.60
C SER A 140 -13.74 2.76 -11.41
N TYR A 141 -12.84 1.81 -11.65
CA TYR A 141 -12.23 0.96 -10.64
C TYR A 141 -10.70 1.06 -10.78
N ASP A 142 -9.96 0.67 -9.75
CA ASP A 142 -8.54 1.01 -9.64
C ASP A 142 -7.62 -0.12 -10.12
N LEU A 143 -8.05 -1.40 -10.00
CA LEU A 143 -7.23 -2.54 -10.39
C LEU A 143 -7.98 -3.62 -11.18
N GLU A 144 -7.28 -4.29 -12.07
CA GLU A 144 -7.66 -5.60 -12.62
C GLU A 144 -6.80 -6.68 -11.97
N ILE A 145 -7.43 -7.63 -11.27
CA ILE A 145 -6.75 -8.70 -10.53
C ILE A 145 -6.99 -10.02 -11.25
N ALA A 146 -5.93 -10.72 -11.63
CA ALA A 146 -6.04 -12.04 -12.24
C ALA A 146 -6.25 -13.11 -11.17
N THR A 147 -7.35 -13.86 -11.29
CA THR A 147 -7.67 -15.01 -10.44
C THR A 147 -7.88 -16.27 -11.29
N PRO A 148 -7.88 -17.48 -10.70
CA PRO A 148 -8.24 -18.69 -11.42
C PRO A 148 -9.66 -18.66 -12.04
N ALA A 149 -10.57 -17.86 -11.48
CA ALA A 149 -11.93 -17.69 -11.98
C ALA A 149 -12.07 -16.64 -13.09
N GLY A 150 -10.99 -15.89 -13.38
CA GLY A 150 -10.99 -14.78 -14.34
C GLY A 150 -10.50 -13.47 -13.75
N VAL A 151 -10.74 -12.37 -14.45
CA VAL A 151 -10.34 -11.02 -14.03
C VAL A 151 -11.38 -10.44 -13.06
N VAL A 152 -10.91 -9.90 -11.94
CA VAL A 152 -11.71 -9.19 -10.95
C VAL A 152 -11.36 -7.70 -10.99
N CYS A 153 -12.36 -6.87 -11.28
CA CYS A 153 -12.26 -5.41 -11.20
C CYS A 153 -12.36 -4.98 -9.73
N ALA A 154 -11.30 -4.40 -9.20
CA ALA A 154 -11.21 -4.01 -7.79
C ALA A 154 -11.21 -2.49 -7.63
N ASP A 155 -11.95 -2.03 -6.62
CA ASP A 155 -11.99 -0.63 -6.20
C ASP A 155 -11.43 -0.51 -4.77
N VAL A 156 -10.53 0.43 -4.57
CA VAL A 156 -9.86 0.69 -3.31
C VAL A 156 -10.52 1.89 -2.64
N LYS A 157 -10.84 1.72 -1.36
CA LYS A 157 -11.43 2.78 -0.55
C LYS A 157 -10.61 2.95 0.72
N CYS A 158 -10.10 4.16 0.90
CA CYS A 158 -9.57 4.59 2.18
C CYS A 158 -10.70 5.21 3.01
N LYS A 159 -10.97 4.67 4.20
CA LYS A 159 -11.71 5.41 5.21
C LYS A 159 -10.69 6.33 5.88
N VAL A 160 -10.70 7.59 5.42
CA VAL A 160 -9.88 8.68 5.96
C VAL A 160 -9.77 8.58 7.48
N GLU A 161 -8.56 8.82 8.01
CA GLU A 161 -8.21 8.88 9.44
C GLU A 161 -9.09 9.87 10.26
N SER A 162 -10.08 10.51 9.64
CA SER A 162 -11.04 11.46 10.22
C SER A 162 -12.19 10.82 11.00
N ASN A 163 -12.51 9.53 10.81
CA ASN A 163 -13.47 8.82 11.67
C ASN A 163 -12.71 8.00 12.73
N LEU A 164 -12.46 8.62 13.88
CA LEU A 164 -11.74 8.00 15.00
C LEU A 164 -12.43 6.75 15.55
N THR A 165 -13.75 6.60 15.34
CA THR A 165 -14.53 5.49 15.89
C THR A 165 -14.93 4.46 14.82
N PRO A 166 -14.60 3.16 15.01
CA PRO A 166 -15.09 2.08 14.16
C PRO A 166 -16.61 2.04 14.02
N SER A 167 -17.13 1.92 12.78
CA SER A 167 -18.57 1.84 12.54
C SER A 167 -18.93 0.94 11.35
N GLY A 168 -19.60 -0.19 11.65
CA GLY A 168 -20.10 -1.12 10.63
C GLY A 168 -21.10 -0.48 9.67
N GLY A 169 -22.01 0.36 10.17
CA GLY A 169 -22.98 1.07 9.32
C GLY A 169 -22.30 2.03 8.34
N ALA A 170 -21.22 2.69 8.77
CA ALA A 170 -20.43 3.57 7.90
C ALA A 170 -19.69 2.78 6.82
N ILE A 171 -19.24 1.55 7.11
CA ILE A 171 -18.63 0.63 6.13
C ILE A 171 -19.67 0.22 5.08
N VAL A 172 -20.84 -0.25 5.52
CA VAL A 172 -21.94 -0.67 4.62
C VAL A 172 -22.36 0.49 3.70
N THR A 173 -22.45 1.70 4.24
CA THR A 173 -22.82 2.90 3.47
C THR A 173 -21.79 3.20 2.37
N THR A 174 -20.50 3.16 2.71
CA THR A 174 -19.42 3.34 1.74
C THR A 174 -19.47 2.29 0.63
N LEU A 175 -19.59 1.01 0.98
CA LEU A 175 -19.67 -0.08 0.01
C LEU A 175 -20.91 0.03 -0.90
N LYS A 176 -22.08 0.39 -0.35
CA LYS A 176 -23.31 0.61 -1.13
C LYS A 176 -23.15 1.74 -2.15
N GLY A 177 -22.51 2.85 -1.76
CA GLY A 177 -22.23 3.98 -2.65
C GLY A 177 -21.25 3.60 -3.76
N ALA A 178 -20.15 2.93 -3.41
CA ALA A 178 -19.10 2.55 -4.34
C ALA A 178 -19.49 1.39 -5.28
N ARG A 179 -20.46 0.54 -4.90
CA ARG A 179 -20.93 -0.62 -5.69
C ARG A 179 -21.11 -0.34 -7.18
N THR A 180 -21.60 0.85 -7.50
CA THR A 180 -21.94 1.22 -8.88
C THR A 180 -20.77 1.71 -9.71
N GLN A 181 -19.59 1.89 -9.10
CA GLN A 181 -18.33 2.18 -9.79
C GLN A 181 -17.79 0.94 -10.51
N LEU A 182 -18.05 -0.25 -9.95
CA LEU A 182 -17.69 -1.54 -10.53
C LEU A 182 -18.61 -1.92 -11.71
N PRO A 183 -18.10 -2.57 -12.76
CA PRO A 183 -18.90 -3.09 -13.89
C PRO A 183 -19.96 -4.08 -13.43
N ASP A 184 -21.14 -4.09 -14.08
CA ASP A 184 -22.19 -5.04 -13.70
C ASP A 184 -21.95 -6.44 -14.23
N ASP A 185 -21.31 -6.57 -15.37
CA ASP A 185 -21.12 -7.79 -16.14
C ASP A 185 -19.78 -8.49 -15.86
N GLN A 186 -18.96 -7.95 -14.94
CA GLN A 186 -17.68 -8.52 -14.54
C GLN A 186 -17.58 -8.69 -13.02
N MET A 187 -16.67 -9.56 -12.58
CA MET A 187 -16.44 -9.80 -11.15
C MET A 187 -15.91 -8.53 -10.48
N GLY A 188 -16.58 -8.07 -9.43
CA GLY A 188 -16.16 -6.91 -8.65
C GLY A 188 -15.54 -7.30 -7.31
N ALA A 189 -14.56 -6.54 -6.82
CA ALA A 189 -14.08 -6.63 -5.45
C ALA A 189 -13.85 -5.25 -4.83
N PHE A 190 -13.88 -5.18 -3.50
CA PHE A 190 -13.50 -3.97 -2.77
C PHE A 190 -12.30 -4.25 -1.87
N PHE A 191 -11.38 -3.28 -1.80
CA PHE A 191 -10.34 -3.21 -0.77
C PHE A 191 -10.62 -2.02 0.14
N LEU A 192 -10.87 -2.27 1.42
CA LEU A 192 -11.13 -1.25 2.42
C LEU A 192 -9.91 -1.11 3.32
N LYS A 193 -9.25 0.06 3.25
CA LYS A 193 -8.21 0.45 4.21
C LYS A 193 -8.84 1.04 5.46
N PHE A 194 -8.36 0.59 6.61
CA PHE A 194 -8.70 1.13 7.92
C PHE A 194 -7.49 1.81 8.58
N PRO A 195 -7.72 2.86 9.38
CA PRO A 195 -6.64 3.56 10.06
C PRO A 195 -6.04 2.68 11.17
N GLN A 196 -4.73 2.79 11.37
CA GLN A 196 -4.03 2.11 12.47
C GLN A 196 -4.62 2.47 13.84
N SER A 197 -5.18 3.67 14.01
CA SER A 197 -5.78 4.14 15.27
C SER A 197 -6.95 3.28 15.76
N TRP A 198 -7.60 2.49 14.89
CA TRP A 198 -8.64 1.56 15.31
C TRP A 198 -8.08 0.30 16.01
N ALA A 199 -6.80 0.00 15.80
CA ALA A 199 -6.07 -1.12 16.41
C ALA A 199 -4.61 -0.70 16.68
N PRO A 200 -4.38 0.20 17.66
CA PRO A 200 -3.08 0.88 17.82
C PRO A 200 -1.92 -0.07 18.17
N ASP A 201 -2.23 -1.23 18.76
CA ASP A 201 -1.29 -2.30 19.10
C ASP A 201 -1.11 -3.33 17.97
N GLY A 202 -1.82 -3.17 16.86
CA GLY A 202 -1.84 -4.12 15.75
C GLY A 202 -2.81 -5.30 15.94
N ASP A 203 -3.53 -5.40 17.07
CA ASP A 203 -4.49 -6.48 17.28
C ASP A 203 -5.86 -6.13 16.67
N ILE A 204 -6.13 -6.67 15.48
CA ILE A 204 -7.40 -6.48 14.79
C ILE A 204 -8.51 -7.43 15.28
N LYS A 205 -8.20 -8.44 16.11
CA LYS A 205 -9.18 -9.47 16.52
C LYS A 205 -10.46 -8.89 17.10
N PRO A 206 -10.44 -7.85 17.95
CA PRO A 206 -11.66 -7.25 18.48
C PRO A 206 -12.56 -6.62 17.41
N LEU A 207 -11.99 -6.22 16.27
CA LEU A 207 -12.72 -5.58 15.17
C LEU A 207 -13.31 -6.60 14.18
N ILE A 208 -12.73 -7.80 14.07
CA ILE A 208 -13.11 -8.82 13.07
C ILE A 208 -14.62 -9.07 13.03
N PRO A 209 -15.34 -9.31 14.15
CA PRO A 209 -16.78 -9.61 14.08
C PRO A 209 -17.60 -8.48 13.44
N MET A 210 -17.28 -7.23 13.77
CA MET A 210 -17.96 -6.04 13.22
C MET A 210 -17.64 -5.88 11.72
N LEU A 211 -16.37 -6.04 11.35
CA LEU A 211 -15.89 -5.94 9.97
C LEU A 211 -16.54 -7.01 9.08
N GLU A 212 -16.55 -8.27 9.50
CA GLU A 212 -17.18 -9.37 8.77
C GLU A 212 -18.70 -9.23 8.69
N GLN A 213 -19.34 -8.79 9.76
CA GLN A 213 -20.79 -8.53 9.75
C GLN A 213 -21.15 -7.45 8.72
N ALA A 214 -20.41 -6.35 8.67
CA ALA A 214 -20.63 -5.26 7.72
C ALA A 214 -20.40 -5.73 6.27
N ALA A 215 -19.30 -6.43 6.00
CA ALA A 215 -19.01 -6.99 4.69
C ALA A 215 -20.10 -8.00 4.27
N GLY A 216 -20.50 -8.90 5.17
CA GLY A 216 -21.54 -9.89 4.92
C GLY A 216 -22.92 -9.28 4.66
N GLU A 217 -23.30 -8.22 5.38
CA GLU A 217 -24.53 -7.47 5.10
C GLU A 217 -24.52 -6.89 3.69
N PHE A 218 -23.42 -6.24 3.31
CA PHE A 218 -23.27 -5.69 1.97
C PHE A 218 -23.33 -6.77 0.89
N LEU A 219 -22.57 -7.86 1.05
CA LEU A 219 -22.49 -8.95 0.07
C LEU A 219 -23.82 -9.67 -0.14
N ARG A 220 -24.66 -9.80 0.91
CA ARG A 220 -26.03 -10.35 0.78
C ARG A 220 -26.92 -9.54 -0.17
N ALA A 221 -26.64 -8.24 -0.34
CA ALA A 221 -27.43 -7.33 -1.15
C ALA A 221 -26.90 -7.15 -2.60
N THR A 222 -25.88 -7.91 -3.01
CA THR A 222 -25.29 -7.80 -4.34
C THR A 222 -24.84 -9.14 -4.91
N ARG A 223 -25.02 -9.32 -6.22
CA ARG A 223 -24.48 -10.47 -6.98
C ARG A 223 -23.28 -10.10 -7.87
N ARG A 224 -22.91 -8.81 -7.89
CA ARG A 224 -21.82 -8.24 -8.70
C ARG A 224 -20.45 -8.39 -8.03
N VAL A 225 -20.42 -8.35 -6.69
CA VAL A 225 -19.18 -8.34 -5.92
C VAL A 225 -18.87 -9.75 -5.46
N VAL A 226 -17.65 -10.22 -5.72
CA VAL A 226 -17.18 -11.56 -5.37
C VAL A 226 -16.43 -11.61 -4.04
N ALA A 227 -15.85 -10.49 -3.60
CA ALA A 227 -15.15 -10.40 -2.32
C ALA A 227 -15.09 -8.96 -1.78
N VAL A 228 -14.99 -8.83 -0.45
CA VAL A 228 -14.54 -7.62 0.22
C VAL A 228 -13.28 -7.96 1.02
N VAL A 229 -12.18 -7.25 0.72
CA VAL A 229 -10.93 -7.30 1.48
C VAL A 229 -10.88 -6.10 2.40
N MET A 230 -10.58 -6.33 3.66
CA MET A 230 -10.46 -5.33 4.71
C MET A 230 -9.03 -5.40 5.23
N TYR A 231 -8.32 -4.28 5.26
CA TYR A 231 -6.91 -4.31 5.64
C TYR A 231 -6.49 -3.10 6.46
N PHE A 232 -5.41 -3.31 7.20
CA PHE A 232 -4.71 -2.34 8.01
C PHE A 232 -3.25 -2.30 7.57
N ASN A 233 -2.67 -1.10 7.57
CA ASN A 233 -1.23 -0.91 7.51
C ASN A 233 -0.76 -0.46 8.89
N PHE A 234 0.05 -1.30 9.53
CA PHE A 234 0.59 -1.02 10.84
C PHE A 234 2.08 -0.71 10.74
N VAL A 235 2.50 0.33 11.43
CA VAL A 235 3.90 0.54 11.76
C VAL A 235 4.06 0.16 13.24
N LEU A 236 4.87 -0.85 13.53
CA LEU A 236 5.03 -1.38 14.89
C LEU A 236 6.51 -1.57 15.24
N PRO A 237 6.90 -1.39 16.53
CA PRO A 237 8.25 -1.69 16.99
C PRO A 237 8.53 -3.20 16.97
N ILE A 238 9.57 -3.63 16.24
CA ILE A 238 10.01 -5.02 16.15
C ILE A 238 11.53 -5.14 16.25
N ALA A 239 11.99 -5.99 17.18
CA ALA A 239 13.40 -6.36 17.39
C ALA A 239 14.38 -5.16 17.46
N GLY A 240 13.94 -4.04 18.04
CA GLY A 240 14.76 -2.83 18.19
C GLY A 240 14.65 -1.82 17.03
N GLY A 241 13.82 -2.07 16.03
CA GLY A 241 13.48 -1.13 14.96
C GLY A 241 11.97 -0.96 14.76
N LEU A 242 11.55 -0.27 13.70
CA LEU A 242 10.16 -0.25 13.25
C LEU A 242 9.98 -1.11 12.00
N GLY A 243 8.89 -1.87 11.95
CA GLY A 243 8.47 -2.56 10.74
C GLY A 243 7.11 -2.07 10.26
N VAL A 244 6.87 -2.21 8.96
CA VAL A 244 5.58 -1.91 8.32
C VAL A 244 4.91 -3.24 7.93
N TYR A 245 3.66 -3.42 8.38
CA TYR A 245 2.90 -4.66 8.28
C TYR A 245 1.57 -4.41 7.61
N ASN A 246 1.19 -5.25 6.65
CA ASN A 246 -0.17 -5.26 6.12
C ASN A 246 -0.89 -6.48 6.68
N VAL A 247 -1.97 -6.22 7.41
CA VAL A 247 -2.86 -7.28 7.92
C VAL A 247 -4.18 -7.15 7.19
N TYR A 248 -4.67 -8.24 6.59
CA TYR A 248 -5.97 -8.24 5.93
C TYR A 248 -6.87 -9.39 6.36
N ARG A 249 -8.17 -9.18 6.11
CA ARG A 249 -9.23 -10.15 6.21
C ARG A 249 -10.08 -10.07 4.94
N GLN A 250 -10.34 -11.19 4.29
CA GLN A 250 -11.20 -11.25 3.12
C GLN A 250 -12.50 -11.98 3.45
N VAL A 251 -13.63 -11.43 3.00
CA VAL A 251 -14.95 -12.05 3.07
C VAL A 251 -15.42 -12.36 1.64
N PRO A 252 -15.39 -13.63 1.20
CA PRO A 252 -15.88 -14.02 -0.12
C PRO A 252 -17.41 -13.99 -0.20
N ASN A 253 -17.95 -13.86 -1.42
CA ASN A 253 -19.38 -13.89 -1.69
C ASN A 253 -19.77 -15.11 -2.53
N SER A 254 -20.28 -16.15 -1.88
CA SER A 254 -20.80 -17.35 -2.53
C SER A 254 -22.10 -17.12 -3.34
N ARG A 255 -22.70 -15.93 -3.30
CA ARG A 255 -23.96 -15.59 -4.00
C ARG A 255 -23.76 -14.79 -5.30
N HIS A 256 -22.51 -14.58 -5.71
CA HIS A 256 -22.21 -13.84 -6.94
C HIS A 256 -22.79 -14.52 -8.20
N LYS A 257 -22.95 -13.79 -9.30
CA LYS A 257 -23.53 -14.33 -10.54
C LYS A 257 -22.53 -15.01 -11.49
N PHE A 258 -21.24 -15.05 -11.14
CA PHE A 258 -20.15 -15.46 -12.04
C PHE A 258 -19.70 -16.92 -11.90
N GLY A 259 -20.52 -17.79 -11.32
CA GLY A 259 -20.23 -19.21 -11.19
C GLY A 259 -20.64 -19.80 -9.84
N THR A 260 -20.22 -21.04 -9.59
CA THR A 260 -20.47 -21.79 -8.36
C THR A 260 -19.15 -21.92 -7.60
N GLY A 261 -18.92 -21.06 -6.61
CA GLY A 261 -17.70 -21.08 -5.82
C GLY A 261 -17.42 -19.75 -5.15
N GLU A 262 -16.45 -19.73 -4.27
CA GLU A 262 -15.89 -18.49 -3.73
C GLU A 262 -14.71 -18.06 -4.60
N VAL A 263 -14.61 -16.76 -4.88
CA VAL A 263 -13.48 -16.19 -5.63
C VAL A 263 -12.62 -15.41 -4.64
N PHE A 264 -11.37 -15.85 -4.52
CA PHE A 264 -10.39 -15.20 -3.68
C PHE A 264 -9.48 -14.29 -4.51
N VAL A 265 -9.33 -13.02 -4.08
CA VAL A 265 -8.42 -12.04 -4.71
C VAL A 265 -7.05 -12.02 -4.03
N LEU A 266 -7.00 -12.49 -2.78
CA LEU A 266 -5.79 -12.76 -2.01
C LEU A 266 -5.86 -14.20 -1.44
N PRO A 267 -4.73 -14.81 -1.07
CA PRO A 267 -4.70 -16.15 -0.48
C PRO A 267 -5.63 -16.29 0.75
N PRO A 268 -6.42 -17.39 0.88
CA PRO A 268 -7.38 -17.57 1.96
C PRO A 268 -6.73 -17.80 3.34
N ASP A 269 -5.61 -18.53 3.38
CA ASP A 269 -4.95 -18.99 4.61
C ASP A 269 -3.78 -18.10 5.06
N HIS A 270 -3.81 -16.82 4.69
CA HIS A 270 -2.67 -15.94 4.95
C HIS A 270 -2.46 -15.71 6.46
N GLN A 271 -1.23 -15.94 6.91
CA GLN A 271 -0.76 -15.41 8.17
C GLN A 271 -0.69 -13.88 8.06
N PRO A 272 -1.01 -13.12 9.12
CA PRO A 272 -1.03 -11.65 9.12
C PRO A 272 0.29 -10.98 8.71
N PHE A 273 1.34 -11.78 8.48
CA PHE A 273 2.63 -11.38 8.00
C PHE A 273 2.89 -11.94 6.60
N MET A 274 2.87 -11.08 5.58
CA MET A 274 3.48 -11.40 4.30
C MET A 274 4.97 -11.06 4.37
N ALA A 275 5.80 -12.09 4.58
CA ALA A 275 7.23 -11.95 4.42
C ALA A 275 7.51 -11.41 3.00
N PRO A 276 8.41 -10.42 2.85
CA PRO A 276 8.84 -9.97 1.55
C PRO A 276 9.29 -11.17 0.71
N ARG A 277 8.84 -11.21 -0.54
CA ARG A 277 9.33 -12.23 -1.48
C ARG A 277 10.84 -12.04 -1.69
N PRO A 278 11.61 -13.08 -2.05
CA PRO A 278 13.05 -12.94 -2.31
C PRO A 278 13.40 -11.93 -3.41
N ASP A 279 12.45 -11.62 -4.30
CA ASP A 279 12.59 -10.63 -5.37
C ASP A 279 12.05 -9.23 -5.00
N TRP A 280 11.52 -9.05 -3.78
CA TRP A 280 11.09 -7.76 -3.26
C TRP A 280 12.30 -6.98 -2.75
N ILE A 281 12.66 -5.90 -3.43
CA ILE A 281 13.82 -5.09 -3.10
C ILE A 281 13.53 -4.28 -1.84
N ARG A 282 14.36 -4.49 -0.82
CA ARG A 282 14.37 -3.69 0.42
C ARG A 282 15.54 -2.70 0.38
N LEU A 283 15.30 -1.43 0.66
CA LEU A 283 16.37 -0.42 0.65
C LEU A 283 17.43 -0.72 1.73
N ALA A 284 17.00 -1.28 2.86
CA ALA A 284 17.90 -1.78 3.89
C ALA A 284 18.85 -2.87 3.37
N GLU A 285 18.43 -3.73 2.45
CA GLU A 285 19.35 -4.74 1.90
C GLU A 285 20.31 -4.11 0.88
N VAL A 286 19.84 -3.13 0.11
CA VAL A 286 20.67 -2.42 -0.86
C VAL A 286 21.79 -1.65 -0.17
N CYS A 287 21.49 -0.90 0.89
CA CYS A 287 22.50 -0.13 1.60
C CYS A 287 23.51 -1.04 2.34
N LYS A 288 23.17 -2.30 2.69
CA LYS A 288 24.06 -3.24 3.42
C LYS A 288 25.14 -3.80 2.49
N LEU A 289 24.81 -3.89 1.21
CA LEU A 289 25.66 -4.46 0.18
C LEU A 289 26.56 -3.39 -0.48
N ALA A 290 26.37 -2.12 -0.16
CA ALA A 290 27.31 -1.08 -0.57
C ALA A 290 28.65 -1.34 0.16
N PRO A 291 29.78 -1.42 -0.55
CA PRO A 291 31.07 -1.71 0.05
C PRO A 291 31.41 -0.65 1.09
N PRO A 292 32.00 -1.03 2.25
CA PRO A 292 32.42 -0.06 3.24
C PRO A 292 33.44 0.90 2.61
N ILE A 293 33.29 2.19 2.91
CA ILE A 293 34.26 3.22 2.51
C ILE A 293 35.61 2.80 3.09
N SER A 294 36.57 2.50 2.21
CA SER A 294 37.95 2.31 2.65
C SER A 294 38.42 3.65 3.22
N PRO A 295 38.97 3.69 4.45
CA PRO A 295 39.42 4.95 5.02
C PRO A 295 40.45 5.56 4.07
N SER A 296 40.16 6.77 3.59
CA SER A 296 41.09 7.56 2.80
C SER A 296 42.33 7.82 3.66
N THR A 297 43.41 7.12 3.34
CA THR A 297 44.77 7.33 3.89
C THR A 297 45.33 8.66 3.47
#